data_AF-A0A7W6BM41-F1
#
_entry.id   AF-A0A7W6BM41-F1
#
_cell.length_a   1.000
_cell.length_b   1.000
_cell.length_c   1.000
_cell.angle_alpha   90.00
_cell.angle_beta   90.00
_cell.angle_gamma   90.00
#
_symmetry.space_group_name_H-M   'P 1'
#
loop_
_entity.id
_entity.type
_entity.pdbx_description
1 polymer ?
#
loop_
_entity_poly.entity_id
_entity_poly.type
_entity_poly.pdbx_seq_one_letter_code
_entity_poly.pdbx_strand_id
1 'polypeptide(L)'
;MGKRDETLLSERLFAALTAEVSALEKRPRRVPETPGEPLPKKTAAERAGEAKARVEAISQLTRTLEKLLELRQLEALSRETGRREDTAEADTLRTEMLKRLKAIDARRGGAAGLFEALAPGGEAAA
;
A
#
# COMPACT_ATOMS: atom_id res chain seq x y z
N MET A 1 -16.63 2.15 29.54
CA MET A 1 -15.86 1.44 28.49
C MET A 1 -16.28 1.97 27.12
N GLY A 2 -15.46 2.81 26.49
CA GLY A 2 -15.73 3.32 25.13
C GLY A 2 -15.45 2.24 24.08
N LYS A 3 -16.29 2.17 23.04
CA LYS A 3 -16.31 1.14 21.99
C LYS A 3 -14.90 0.87 21.42
N ARG A 4 -14.47 -0.39 21.49
CA ARG A 4 -13.18 -0.88 20.97
C ARG A 4 -13.24 -1.26 19.48
N ASP A 5 -14.36 -0.99 18.80
CA ASP A 5 -14.67 -1.60 17.51
C ASP A 5 -14.41 -0.71 16.29
N GLU A 6 -13.94 0.52 16.45
CA GLU A 6 -13.43 1.31 15.32
C GLU A 6 -11.95 1.00 15.09
N THR A 7 -11.70 -0.01 14.24
CA THR A 7 -10.39 -0.26 13.63
C THR A 7 -9.77 1.05 13.18
N LEU A 8 -8.53 1.29 13.59
CA LEU A 8 -7.82 2.52 13.26
C LEU A 8 -7.68 2.65 11.75
N LEU A 9 -7.70 3.88 11.23
CA LEU A 9 -7.44 4.07 9.81
C LEU A 9 -6.02 3.63 9.45
N SER A 10 -5.04 3.86 10.33
CA SER A 10 -3.69 3.31 10.18
C SER A 10 -3.69 1.80 9.95
N GLU A 11 -4.52 1.02 10.67
CA GLU A 11 -4.65 -0.44 10.49
C GLU A 11 -5.19 -0.81 9.11
N ARG A 12 -6.18 -0.07 8.60
CA ARG A 12 -6.70 -0.26 7.24
C ARG A 12 -5.63 0.07 6.19
N LEU A 13 -4.87 1.15 6.40
CA LEU A 13 -3.77 1.53 5.50
C LEU A 13 -2.61 0.54 5.55
N PHE A 14 -2.33 -0.09 6.69
CA PHE A 14 -1.38 -1.20 6.80
C PHE A 14 -1.80 -2.38 5.93
N ALA A 15 -3.08 -2.77 5.98
CA ALA A 15 -3.59 -3.87 5.16
C ALA A 15 -3.41 -3.60 3.65
N ALA A 16 -3.68 -2.36 3.20
CA ALA A 16 -3.38 -1.95 1.82
C ALA A 16 -1.88 -2.04 1.50
N LEU A 17 -1.01 -1.58 2.39
CA LEU A 17 0.44 -1.65 2.16
C LEU A 17 0.94 -3.11 2.08
N THR A 18 0.43 -4.01 2.93
CA THR A 18 0.78 -5.43 2.89
C THR A 18 0.30 -6.11 1.60
N ALA A 19 -0.87 -5.72 1.09
CA ALA A 19 -1.35 -6.18 -0.21
C ALA A 19 -0.40 -5.75 -1.34
N GLU A 20 0.15 -4.54 -1.29
CA GLU A 20 1.12 -4.05 -2.27
C GLU A 20 2.43 -4.84 -2.24
N VAL A 21 2.98 -5.09 -1.04
CA VAL A 21 4.19 -5.94 -0.89
C VAL A 21 3.94 -7.32 -1.50
N SER A 22 2.79 -7.92 -1.19
CA SER A 22 2.41 -9.23 -1.74
C SER A 22 2.29 -9.22 -3.27
N ALA A 23 1.75 -8.15 -3.86
CA ALA A 23 1.68 -8.00 -5.31
C ALA A 23 3.07 -7.86 -5.95
N LEU A 24 3.97 -7.15 -5.28
CA LEU A 24 5.35 -6.96 -5.71
C LEU A 24 6.16 -8.26 -5.68
N GLU A 25 5.87 -9.14 -4.72
CA GLU A 25 6.44 -10.50 -4.64
C GLU A 25 5.85 -11.45 -5.69
N LYS A 26 4.53 -11.40 -5.89
CA LYS A 26 3.80 -12.29 -6.81
C LYS A 26 3.94 -11.90 -8.28
N ARG A 27 4.50 -10.73 -8.60
CA ARG A 27 4.58 -10.20 -9.97
C ARG A 27 5.20 -11.27 -10.88
N PRO A 28 4.40 -11.92 -11.76
CA PRO A 28 4.89 -13.05 -12.52
C PRO A 28 5.97 -12.58 -13.49
N ARG A 29 6.99 -13.43 -13.70
CA ARG A 29 7.81 -13.31 -14.92
C ARG A 29 6.83 -13.35 -16.09
N ARG A 30 6.93 -12.38 -17.02
CA ARG A 30 6.03 -12.26 -18.18
C ARG A 30 5.73 -13.66 -18.74
N VAL A 31 4.46 -14.02 -18.80
CA VAL A 31 3.99 -15.23 -19.47
C VAL A 31 3.69 -14.78 -20.91
N PRO A 32 4.13 -15.53 -21.94
CA PRO A 32 3.80 -15.17 -23.32
C PRO A 32 2.27 -15.13 -23.49
N GLU A 33 1.77 -14.09 -24.15
CA GLU A 33 0.34 -13.91 -24.43
C GLU A 33 -0.19 -15.02 -25.34
N THR A 34 0.70 -15.60 -26.16
CA THR A 34 0.41 -16.67 -27.11
C THR A 34 1.22 -17.93 -26.78
N PRO A 35 0.60 -19.11 -26.61
CA PRO A 35 1.32 -20.37 -26.43
C PRO A 35 2.25 -20.63 -27.63
N GLY A 36 3.56 -20.72 -27.39
CA GLY A 36 4.56 -21.02 -28.40
C GLY A 36 5.36 -19.82 -28.93
N GLU A 37 5.00 -18.58 -28.57
CA GLU A 37 5.84 -17.43 -28.89
C GLU A 37 7.03 -17.31 -27.93
N PRO A 38 8.28 -17.21 -28.44
CA PRO A 38 9.43 -16.95 -27.60
C PRO A 38 9.30 -15.54 -27.02
N LEU A 39 9.24 -15.44 -25.69
CA LEU A 39 9.34 -14.16 -25.00
C LEU A 39 10.60 -13.42 -25.49
N PRO A 40 10.50 -12.14 -25.87
CA PRO A 40 11.66 -11.36 -26.25
C PRO A 40 12.68 -11.41 -25.09
N LYS A 41 13.88 -11.93 -25.38
CA LYS A 41 14.96 -12.05 -24.39
C LYS A 41 15.38 -10.64 -23.98
N LYS A 42 15.09 -10.26 -22.74
CA LYS A 42 15.59 -9.01 -22.17
C LYS A 42 17.11 -8.96 -22.23
N THR A 43 17.62 -7.81 -22.63
CA THR A 43 19.04 -7.46 -22.51
C THR A 43 19.44 -7.42 -21.03
N ALA A 44 20.75 -7.48 -20.76
CA ALA A 44 21.25 -7.31 -19.39
C ALA A 44 20.88 -5.94 -18.81
N ALA A 45 20.84 -4.89 -19.64
CA ALA A 45 20.45 -3.55 -19.24
C ALA A 45 18.99 -3.46 -18.79
N GLU A 46 18.06 -4.09 -19.53
CA GLU A 46 16.64 -4.12 -19.14
C GLU A 46 16.42 -4.88 -17.82
N ARG A 47 17.11 -6.01 -17.62
CA ARG A 47 17.06 -6.75 -16.35
C ARG A 47 17.57 -5.91 -15.17
N ALA A 48 18.68 -5.19 -15.37
CA ALA A 48 19.24 -4.31 -14.35
C ALA A 48 18.29 -3.13 -14.03
N GLY A 49 17.66 -2.55 -15.06
CA GLY A 49 16.65 -1.51 -14.90
C GLY A 49 15.44 -1.97 -14.08
N GLU A 50 14.95 -3.19 -14.32
CA GLU A 50 13.85 -3.77 -13.55
C GLU A 50 14.24 -4.06 -12.09
N ALA A 51 15.45 -4.59 -11.86
CA ALA A 51 15.96 -4.80 -10.51
C ALA A 51 16.06 -3.48 -9.74
N LYS A 52 16.57 -2.42 -10.37
CA LYS A 52 16.64 -1.07 -9.78
C LYS A 52 15.24 -0.52 -9.47
N ALA A 53 14.31 -0.64 -10.41
CA ALA A 53 12.92 -0.21 -10.20
C ALA A 53 12.26 -0.96 -9.04
N ARG A 54 12.56 -2.26 -8.86
CA ARG A 54 12.09 -3.07 -7.74
C ARG A 54 12.65 -2.59 -6.40
N VAL A 55 13.96 -2.31 -6.33
CA VAL A 55 14.61 -1.78 -5.12
C VAL A 55 14.04 -0.43 -4.73
N GLU A 56 13.83 0.46 -5.70
CA GLU A 56 13.21 1.76 -5.49
C GLU A 56 11.78 1.62 -4.94
N ALA A 57 10.98 0.73 -5.53
CA ALA A 57 9.63 0.45 -5.07
C ALA A 57 9.62 -0.08 -3.62
N ILE A 58 10.46 -1.07 -3.29
CA ILE A 58 10.59 -1.58 -1.92
C ILE A 58 10.97 -0.45 -0.96
N SER A 59 11.94 0.39 -1.34
CA SER A 59 12.38 1.52 -0.51
C SER A 59 11.27 2.53 -0.25
N GLN A 60 10.40 2.79 -1.24
CA GLN A 60 9.23 3.65 -1.09
C GLN A 60 8.17 3.02 -0.18
N LEU A 61 7.96 1.70 -0.27
CA LEU A 61 7.01 0.97 0.59
C LEU A 61 7.48 0.97 2.05
N THR A 62 8.78 0.75 2.30
CA THR A 62 9.35 0.81 3.67
C THR A 62 9.17 2.20 4.29
N ARG A 63 9.46 3.28 3.55
CA ARG A 63 9.22 4.65 4.05
C ARG A 63 7.74 4.93 4.31
N THR A 64 6.85 4.32 3.54
CA THR A 64 5.40 4.42 3.76
C THR A 64 4.99 3.66 5.02
N LEU A 65 5.58 2.49 5.27
CA LEU A 65 5.35 1.70 6.49
C LEU A 65 5.74 2.49 7.75
N GLU A 66 6.93 3.09 7.76
CA GLU A 66 7.42 3.91 8.87
C GLU A 66 6.44 5.03 9.22
N LYS A 67 5.92 5.73 8.20
CA LYS A 67 4.93 6.80 8.39
C LYS A 67 3.55 6.30 8.84
N LEU A 68 3.15 5.08 8.45
CA LEU A 68 1.93 4.48 8.99
C LEU A 68 2.07 4.07 10.46
N LEU A 69 3.27 3.67 10.90
CA LEU A 69 3.56 3.38 12.31
C LEU A 69 3.51 4.67 13.15
N GLU A 70 4.07 5.76 12.64
CA GLU A 70 3.97 7.10 13.24
C GLU A 70 2.50 7.54 13.35
N LEU A 71 1.71 7.38 12.28
CA LEU A 71 0.28 7.67 12.30
C LEU A 71 -0.46 6.86 13.37
N ARG A 72 -0.18 5.56 13.49
CA ARG A 72 -0.80 4.71 14.52
C ARG A 72 -0.50 5.21 15.93
N GLN A 73 0.73 5.66 16.19
CA GLN A 73 1.12 6.19 17.49
C GLN A 73 0.40 7.52 17.77
N LEU A 74 0.33 8.42 16.79
CA LEU A 74 -0.39 9.69 16.91
C LEU A 74 -1.90 9.48 17.10
N GLU A 75 -2.51 8.53 16.38
CA GLU A 75 -3.94 8.20 16.56
C GLU A 75 -4.21 7.61 17.96
N ALA A 76 -3.32 6.77 18.48
CA ALA A 76 -3.42 6.26 19.84
C ALA A 76 -3.27 7.37 20.89
N LEU A 77 -2.28 8.26 20.71
CA LEU A 77 -2.04 9.40 21.60
C LEU A 77 -3.22 10.38 21.57
N SER A 78 -3.72 10.75 20.39
CA SER A 78 -4.90 11.60 20.21
C SER A 78 -6.13 11.01 20.91
N ARG A 79 -6.35 9.69 20.84
CA ARG A 79 -7.43 9.00 21.55
C ARG A 79 -7.26 9.04 23.07
N GLU A 80 -6.03 8.97 23.57
CA GLU A 80 -5.73 8.97 25.01
C GLU A 80 -5.81 10.37 25.62
N THR A 81 -5.20 11.36 24.97
CA THR A 81 -5.02 12.71 25.52
C THR A 81 -6.16 13.65 25.14
N GLY A 82 -6.85 13.41 24.02
CA GLY A 82 -7.84 14.31 23.45
C GLY A 82 -7.28 15.69 23.06
N ARG A 83 -5.95 15.84 23.00
CA ARG A 83 -5.32 17.14 22.69
C ARG A 83 -5.57 17.51 21.24
N ARG A 84 -5.89 18.78 21.03
CA ARG A 84 -6.14 19.34 19.69
C ARG A 84 -4.91 19.24 18.78
N GLU A 85 -3.72 19.41 19.35
CA GLU A 85 -2.43 19.33 18.64
C GLU A 85 -2.19 17.91 18.09
N ASP A 86 -2.24 16.89 18.96
CA ASP A 86 -2.10 15.48 18.58
C ASP A 86 -3.12 15.06 17.50
N THR A 87 -4.34 15.59 17.58
CA THR A 87 -5.41 15.31 16.61
C THR A 87 -5.13 15.97 15.25
N ALA A 88 -4.69 17.23 15.24
CA ALA A 88 -4.37 17.95 14.00
C ALA A 88 -3.15 17.35 13.28
N GLU A 89 -2.16 16.89 14.04
CA GLU A 89 -0.99 16.20 13.50
C GLU A 89 -1.39 14.84 12.89
N ALA A 90 -2.21 14.06 13.59
CA ALA A 90 -2.75 12.80 13.08
C ALA A 90 -3.57 13.00 11.78
N ASP A 91 -4.41 14.04 11.71
CA ASP A 91 -5.22 14.34 10.52
C ASP A 91 -4.38 14.74 9.30
N THR A 92 -3.31 15.51 9.54
CA THR A 92 -2.37 15.92 8.49
C THR A 92 -1.64 14.71 7.93
N LEU A 93 -1.07 13.88 8.81
CA LEU A 93 -0.35 12.68 8.40
C LEU A 93 -1.27 11.66 7.73
N ARG A 94 -2.50 11.52 8.21
CA ARG A 94 -3.55 10.70 7.56
C ARG A 94 -3.78 11.10 6.11
N THR A 95 -3.95 12.39 5.85
CA THR A 95 -4.20 12.93 4.50
C THR A 95 -3.03 12.65 3.57
N GLU A 96 -1.80 12.83 4.08
CA GLU A 96 -0.57 12.53 3.34
C GLU A 96 -0.48 11.04 2.98
N MET A 97 -0.74 10.15 3.94
CA MET A 97 -0.67 8.70 3.72
C MET A 97 -1.71 8.21 2.72
N LEU A 98 -2.94 8.72 2.80
CA LEU A 98 -3.98 8.42 1.81
C LEU A 98 -3.56 8.85 0.40
N LYS A 99 -2.98 10.05 0.25
CA LYS A 99 -2.50 10.53 -1.05
C LYS A 99 -1.37 9.65 -1.60
N ARG A 100 -0.42 9.24 -0.76
CA ARG A 100 0.71 8.38 -1.16
C ARG A 100 0.24 6.99 -1.58
N LEU A 101 -0.64 6.36 -0.80
CA LEU A 101 -1.16 5.03 -1.10
C LEU A 101 -2.02 5.03 -2.37
N LYS A 102 -2.80 6.08 -2.63
CA LYS A 102 -3.51 6.25 -3.91
C LYS A 102 -2.55 6.38 -5.10
N ALA A 103 -1.44 7.11 -4.94
CA ALA A 103 -0.43 7.22 -5.98
C ALA A 103 0.29 5.90 -6.25
N ILE A 104 0.50 5.08 -5.22
CA ILE A 104 1.03 3.71 -5.35
C ILE A 104 0.03 2.86 -6.13
N ASP A 105 -1.24 2.87 -5.73
CA ASP A 105 -2.31 2.09 -6.37
C ASP A 105 -2.48 2.43 -7.86
N ALA A 106 -2.48 3.72 -8.21
CA ALA A 106 -2.61 4.18 -9.60
C ALA A 106 -1.50 3.66 -10.53
N ARG A 107 -0.33 3.32 -10.00
CA ARG A 107 0.80 2.77 -10.79
C ARG A 107 0.64 1.28 -11.10
N ARG A 108 -0.35 0.59 -10.53
CA ARG A 108 -0.54 -0.87 -10.70
C ARG A 108 -1.10 -1.27 -12.07
N GLY A 109 -1.62 -0.34 -12.87
CA GLY A 109 -1.95 -0.58 -14.28
C GLY A 109 -2.90 -1.77 -14.51
N GLY A 110 -4.04 -1.82 -13.81
CA GLY A 110 -5.13 -2.77 -14.08
C GLY A 110 -5.31 -3.93 -13.08
N ALA A 111 -4.55 -3.97 -11.98
CA ALA A 111 -4.84 -4.88 -10.87
C ALA A 111 -5.96 -4.33 -9.96
N ALA A 112 -6.78 -5.19 -9.37
CA ALA A 112 -7.84 -4.82 -8.41
C ALA A 112 -7.29 -3.88 -7.33
N GLY A 113 -7.94 -2.74 -7.10
CA GLY A 113 -7.37 -1.60 -6.38
C GLY A 113 -7.04 -1.89 -4.91
N LEU A 114 -6.00 -1.27 -4.36
CA LEU A 114 -5.58 -1.41 -2.95
C LEU A 114 -6.70 -1.04 -1.97
N PHE A 115 -7.61 -0.18 -2.39
CA PHE A 115 -8.73 0.31 -1.58
C PHE A 115 -10.04 -0.45 -1.81
N GLU A 116 -10.15 -1.29 -2.86
CA GLU A 116 -11.33 -2.15 -3.06
C GLU A 116 -11.45 -3.18 -1.94
N ALA A 117 -10.32 -3.73 -1.48
CA ALA A 117 -10.26 -4.64 -0.33
C ALA A 117 -10.56 -3.94 1.02
N LEU A 118 -10.58 -2.60 1.05
CA LEU A 118 -10.83 -1.80 2.26
C LEU A 118 -12.26 -1.25 2.35
N ALA A 119 -13.10 -1.46 1.33
CA ALA A 119 -14.49 -1.06 1.36
C ALA A 119 -15.28 -1.98 2.32
N PRO A 120 -15.98 -1.45 3.34
CA PRO A 120 -16.85 -2.27 4.18
C PRO A 120 -18.06 -2.68 3.33
N GLY A 121 -18.03 -3.90 2.80
CA GLY A 121 -19.07 -4.42 1.89
C GLY A 121 -18.56 -5.15 0.65
N GLY A 122 -17.28 -5.54 0.58
CA GLY A 122 -16.79 -6.46 -0.45
C GLY A 122 -17.37 -7.86 -0.28
N GLU A 123 -18.65 -8.02 -0.62
CA GLU A 123 -19.28 -9.30 -0.91
C GLU A 123 -18.50 -9.88 -2.11
N ALA A 124 -17.68 -10.90 -1.83
CA ALA A 124 -17.12 -11.76 -2.85
C ALA A 124 -18.28 -12.50 -3.51
N ALA A 125 -18.87 -11.90 -4.55
CA ALA A 125 -19.78 -12.58 -5.44
C ALA A 125 -18.97 -13.26 -6.55
N ALA A 126 -18.87 -14.59 -6.40
CA ALA A 126 -18.65 -15.64 -7.41
C ALA A 126 -17.42 -15.58 -8.31
#